data_AF-A0A563C8M5-F1
#
_entry.id   AF-A0A563C8M5-F1
#
_cell.length_a   1.000
_cell.length_b   1.000
_cell.length_c   1.000
_cell.angle_alpha   90.00
_cell.angle_beta   90.00
_cell.angle_gamma   90.00
#
_symmetry.space_group_name_H-M   'P 1'
#
loop_
_entity.id
_entity.type
_entity.pdbx_description
1 polymer ?
#
loop_
_entity_poly.entity_id
_entity_poly.type
_entity_poly.pdbx_seq_one_letter_code
_entity_poly.pdbx_strand_id
1 'polypeptide(L)'
;MQRLVNSWLSYGMIGVMILAAIIMWTTIGRTIVDGRHKTAVFRAIGFKRIDITAIYILYTIILSTFIAICAAVIGFACAHILDNQFSLDLTAQAQYSFGGLDLAKRINLVGYDWNQLLAIITACLVTGLLSVVLPLIRNVRRSPIQDMREE
;
A
#
# COMPACT_ATOMS: atom_id res chain seq x y z
N MET A 1 4.54 -28.53 7.78
CA MET A 1 5.05 -27.56 6.78
C MET A 1 4.20 -26.30 6.65
N GLN A 2 2.86 -26.37 6.59
CA GLN A 2 1.98 -25.18 6.46
C GLN A 2 2.22 -24.06 7.50
N ARG A 3 2.47 -24.39 8.78
CA ARG A 3 2.77 -23.37 9.81
C ARG A 3 4.08 -22.61 9.55
N LEU A 4 5.12 -23.27 9.04
CA LEU A 4 6.39 -22.63 8.69
C LEU A 4 6.24 -21.71 7.48
N VAL A 5 5.51 -22.16 6.45
CA VAL A 5 5.23 -21.37 5.25
C VAL A 5 4.41 -20.10 5.59
N ASN A 6 3.38 -20.21 6.45
CA ASN A 6 2.60 -19.06 6.88
C ASN A 6 3.44 -18.06 7.70
N SER A 7 4.34 -18.54 8.56
CA SER A 7 5.26 -17.65 9.30
C SER A 7 6.22 -16.92 8.36
N TRP A 8 6.80 -17.62 7.38
CA TRP A 8 7.69 -17.01 6.37
C TRP A 8 6.97 -15.95 5.54
N LEU A 9 5.73 -16.23 5.11
CA LEU A 9 4.88 -15.26 4.41
C LEU A 9 4.55 -14.04 5.30
N SER A 10 4.26 -14.26 6.58
CA SER A 10 3.98 -13.18 7.53
C SER A 10 5.20 -12.26 7.74
N TYR A 11 6.40 -12.80 7.87
CA TYR A 11 7.62 -11.99 8.00
C TYR A 11 7.92 -11.19 6.72
N GLY A 12 7.72 -11.81 5.55
CA GLY A 12 7.81 -11.11 4.26
C GLY A 12 6.83 -9.95 4.17
N MET A 13 5.57 -10.16 4.59
CA MET A 13 4.54 -9.12 4.57
C MET A 13 4.90 -7.91 5.45
N ILE A 14 5.46 -8.14 6.65
CA ILE A 14 5.94 -7.06 7.53
C ILE A 14 7.03 -6.24 6.83
N GLY A 15 8.00 -6.90 6.18
CA GLY A 15 9.07 -6.23 5.46
C GLY A 15 8.55 -5.31 4.35
N VAL A 16 7.59 -5.80 3.55
CA VAL A 16 6.94 -5.02 2.48
C VAL A 16 6.18 -3.82 3.05
N MET A 17 5.47 -3.99 4.18
CA MET A 17 4.75 -2.88 4.81
C MET A 17 5.68 -1.77 5.29
N ILE A 18 6.82 -2.12 5.90
CA ILE A 18 7.81 -1.13 6.35
C ILE A 18 8.36 -0.35 5.16
N LEU A 19 8.73 -1.06 4.08
CA LEU A 19 9.26 -0.44 2.87
C LEU A 19 8.22 0.49 2.22
N ALA A 20 6.97 0.06 2.12
CA ALA A 20 5.87 0.88 1.62
C ALA A 20 5.65 2.13 2.49
N ALA A 21 5.72 2.01 3.82
CA ALA A 21 5.59 3.13 4.74
C ALA A 21 6.68 4.19 4.53
N ILE A 22 7.92 3.77 4.30
CA ILE A 22 9.06 4.67 4.04
C ILE A 22 8.89 5.40 2.70
N ILE A 23 8.49 4.68 1.64
CA ILE A 23 8.26 5.29 0.32
C ILE A 23 7.12 6.31 0.40
N MET A 24 6.00 5.96 1.04
CA MET A 24 4.89 6.90 1.22
C MET A 24 5.32 8.12 2.04
N TRP A 25 6.10 7.92 3.10
CA TRP A 25 6.57 9.02 3.94
C TRP A 25 7.37 10.02 3.11
N THR A 26 8.36 9.53 2.38
CA THR A 26 9.24 10.39 1.57
C THR A 26 8.47 11.12 0.48
N THR A 27 7.53 10.44 -0.18
CA THR A 27 6.69 11.01 -1.25
C THR A 27 5.80 12.13 -0.70
N ILE A 28 5.05 11.86 0.36
CA ILE A 28 4.15 12.85 0.98
C ILE A 28 4.97 14.01 1.55
N GLY A 29 6.08 13.72 2.21
CA GLY A 29 7.01 14.74 2.69
C GLY A 29 7.47 15.70 1.58
N ARG A 30 7.83 15.18 0.40
CA ARG A 30 8.19 16.00 -0.75
C ARG A 30 7.01 16.82 -1.27
N THR A 31 5.83 16.22 -1.45
CA THR A 31 4.64 16.95 -1.93
C THR A 31 4.23 18.11 -1.02
N ILE A 32 4.45 17.98 0.29
CA ILE A 32 4.19 19.07 1.25
C ILE A 32 5.21 20.19 1.09
N VAL A 33 6.49 19.83 0.90
CA VAL A 33 7.57 20.81 0.69
C VAL A 33 7.34 21.60 -0.59
N ASP A 34 6.98 20.94 -1.69
CA ASP A 34 6.68 21.58 -2.97
C ASP A 34 5.42 22.47 -2.88
N GLY A 35 4.51 22.16 -1.96
CA GLY A 35 3.31 22.94 -1.68
C GLY A 35 3.51 24.14 -0.74
N ARG A 36 4.72 24.40 -0.22
CA ARG A 36 4.98 25.42 0.83
C ARG A 36 4.48 26.80 0.43
N HIS A 37 4.81 27.26 -0.78
CA HIS A 37 4.36 28.56 -1.27
C HIS A 37 2.83 28.71 -1.21
N LYS A 38 2.11 27.69 -1.71
CA LYS A 38 0.63 27.68 -1.70
C LYS A 38 0.08 27.76 -0.28
N THR A 39 0.69 27.05 0.68
CA THR A 39 0.25 27.11 2.08
C THR A 39 0.51 28.47 2.73
N ALA A 40 1.59 29.15 2.37
CA ALA A 40 1.88 30.50 2.86
C ALA A 40 0.86 31.51 2.33
N VAL A 41 0.52 31.44 1.03
CA VAL A 41 -0.53 32.26 0.41
C VAL A 41 -1.88 32.04 1.09
N PHE A 42 -2.31 30.79 1.32
CA PHE A 42 -3.57 30.51 2.01
C PHE A 42 -3.57 31.03 3.45
N ARG A 43 -2.43 30.96 4.14
CA ARG A 43 -2.29 31.49 5.50
C ARG A 43 -2.32 33.03 5.51
N ALA A 44 -1.79 33.70 4.49
CA ALA A 44 -1.86 35.15 4.34
C ALA A 44 -3.29 35.67 4.08
N ILE A 45 -4.13 34.87 3.41
CA ILE A 45 -5.55 35.16 3.18
C ILE A 45 -6.39 34.98 4.47
N GLY A 46 -5.85 34.29 5.48
CA GLY A 46 -6.50 34.11 6.78
C GLY A 46 -7.08 32.71 7.04
N PHE A 47 -6.73 31.70 6.24
CA PHE A 47 -7.14 30.32 6.50
C PHE A 47 -6.57 29.78 7.82
N LYS A 48 -7.40 29.02 8.56
CA LYS A 48 -6.95 28.35 9.79
C LYS A 48 -6.00 27.20 9.46
N ARG A 49 -5.12 26.87 10.40
CA ARG A 49 -4.16 25.75 10.25
C ARG A 49 -4.85 24.40 10.02
N ILE A 50 -6.06 24.23 10.56
CA ILE A 50 -6.86 23.00 10.45
C ILE A 50 -7.32 22.78 9.01
N ASP A 51 -7.76 23.85 8.32
CA ASP A 51 -8.25 23.75 6.94
C ASP A 51 -7.12 23.36 5.98
N ILE A 52 -5.93 23.94 6.16
CA ILE A 52 -4.72 23.58 5.39
C ILE A 52 -4.38 22.10 5.64
N THR A 53 -4.46 21.65 6.89
CA THR A 53 -4.18 20.26 7.28
C THR A 53 -5.19 19.30 6.64
N ALA A 54 -6.47 19.66 6.59
CA ALA A 54 -7.53 18.86 6.00
C ALA A 54 -7.30 18.59 4.50
N ILE A 55 -6.78 19.57 3.74
CA ILE A 55 -6.44 19.39 2.31
C ILE A 55 -5.36 18.32 2.13
N TYR A 56 -4.31 18.33 2.96
CA TYR A 56 -3.25 17.32 2.89
C TYR A 56 -3.72 15.94 3.33
N ILE A 57 -4.60 15.86 4.33
CA ILE A 57 -5.24 14.61 4.73
C ILE A 57 -6.09 14.05 3.58
N LEU A 58 -6.87 14.90 2.90
CA LEU A 58 -7.67 14.49 1.74
C LEU A 58 -6.78 13.97 0.61
N TYR A 59 -5.70 14.68 0.28
CA TYR A 59 -4.74 14.24 -0.73
C TYR A 59 -4.16 12.86 -0.40
N THR A 60 -3.84 12.64 0.88
CA THR A 60 -3.35 11.37 1.38
C THR A 60 -4.37 10.25 1.23
N ILE A 61 -5.63 10.50 1.57
CA ILE A 61 -6.70 9.50 1.47
C ILE A 61 -6.92 9.11 0.00
N ILE A 62 -6.94 10.10 -0.91
CA ILE A 62 -7.09 9.84 -2.34
C ILE A 62 -5.90 9.01 -2.85
N LEU A 63 -4.68 9.42 -2.50
CA LEU A 63 -3.47 8.73 -2.92
C LEU A 63 -3.39 7.30 -2.37
N SER A 64 -3.68 7.09 -1.09
CA SER A 64 -3.65 5.76 -0.46
C SER A 64 -4.72 4.84 -1.04
N THR A 65 -5.92 5.37 -1.31
CA THR A 65 -6.99 4.62 -1.98
C THR A 65 -6.59 4.21 -3.39
N PHE A 66 -5.97 5.12 -4.15
CA PHE A 66 -5.51 4.82 -5.50
C PHE A 66 -4.43 3.73 -5.50
N ILE A 67 -3.44 3.81 -4.60
CA ILE A 67 -2.41 2.79 -4.44
C ILE A 67 -3.03 1.44 -4.08
N ALA A 68 -3.99 1.40 -3.17
CA ALA A 68 -4.67 0.16 -2.78
C ALA A 68 -5.41 -0.50 -3.97
N ILE A 69 -6.10 0.30 -4.79
CA ILE A 69 -6.78 -0.20 -6.00
C ILE A 69 -5.75 -0.76 -6.99
N CYS A 70 -4.68 -0.01 -7.29
CA CYS A 70 -3.63 -0.48 -8.21
C CYS A 70 -2.97 -1.76 -7.71
N ALA A 71 -2.63 -1.84 -6.41
CA ALA A 71 -2.04 -3.01 -5.80
C ALA A 71 -2.97 -4.23 -5.88
N ALA A 72 -4.26 -4.05 -5.63
CA ALA A 72 -5.25 -5.12 -5.79
C ALA A 72 -5.29 -5.62 -7.24
N VAL A 73 -5.47 -4.72 -8.22
CA VAL A 73 -5.55 -5.09 -9.64
C VAL A 73 -4.31 -5.88 -10.08
N ILE A 74 -3.11 -5.38 -9.76
CA ILE A 74 -1.85 -6.04 -10.11
C ILE A 74 -1.73 -7.38 -9.38
N GLY A 75 -2.09 -7.45 -8.09
CA GLY A 75 -2.06 -8.68 -7.30
C GLY A 75 -2.95 -9.78 -7.87
N PHE A 76 -4.21 -9.44 -8.19
CA PHE A 76 -5.14 -10.36 -8.87
C PHE A 76 -4.63 -10.79 -10.24
N ALA A 77 -4.13 -9.85 -11.05
CA ALA A 77 -3.60 -10.16 -12.38
C ALA A 77 -2.40 -11.11 -12.32
N CYS A 78 -1.42 -10.83 -11.45
CA CYS A 78 -0.26 -11.68 -11.23
C CYS A 78 -0.66 -13.07 -10.73
N ALA A 79 -1.62 -13.16 -9.81
CA ALA A 79 -2.12 -14.43 -9.29
C ALA A 79 -2.74 -15.28 -10.40
N HIS A 80 -3.59 -14.69 -11.25
CA HIS A 80 -4.18 -15.40 -12.39
C HIS A 80 -3.15 -15.83 -13.44
N ILE A 81 -2.14 -15.00 -13.70
CA ILE A 81 -1.05 -15.33 -14.65
C ILE A 81 -0.21 -16.49 -14.11
N LEU A 82 0.12 -16.48 -12.82
CA LEU A 82 0.87 -17.57 -12.18
C LEU A 82 0.08 -18.87 -12.18
N ASP A 83 -1.22 -18.82 -11.86
CA ASP A 83 -2.09 -20.00 -11.86
C ASP A 83 -2.15 -20.60 -13.28
N ASN A 84 -2.30 -19.78 -14.32
CA ASN A 84 -2.34 -20.30 -15.69
C ASN A 84 -1.01 -20.92 -16.17
N GLN A 85 0.14 -20.40 -15.72
CA GLN A 85 1.45 -20.90 -16.14
C GLN A 85 1.92 -22.13 -15.35
N PHE A 86 1.74 -22.15 -14.03
CA PHE A 86 2.29 -23.20 -13.18
C PHE A 86 1.33 -24.35 -12.91
N SER A 87 0.02 -24.16 -13.06
CA SER A 87 -0.96 -25.21 -12.76
C SER A 87 -0.93 -26.37 -13.76
N LEU A 88 -0.42 -26.17 -14.98
CA LEU A 88 -0.22 -27.24 -15.96
C LEU A 88 0.91 -28.19 -15.53
N ASP A 89 2.07 -27.65 -15.14
CA ASP A 89 3.23 -28.43 -14.72
C ASP A 89 3.03 -29.11 -13.36
N LEU A 90 2.36 -28.42 -12.42
CA LEU A 90 2.09 -28.95 -11.08
C LEU A 90 0.99 -30.01 -11.08
N THR A 91 -0.01 -29.89 -11.97
CA THR A 91 -1.02 -30.95 -12.16
C THR A 91 -0.37 -32.19 -12.79
N ALA A 92 0.51 -32.02 -13.78
CA ALA A 92 1.24 -33.12 -14.39
C ALA A 92 2.12 -33.85 -13.35
N GLN A 93 2.92 -33.12 -12.57
CA GLN A 93 3.80 -33.70 -11.55
C GLN A 93 3.01 -34.39 -10.41
N ALA A 94 1.87 -33.83 -9.99
CA ALA A 94 0.99 -34.46 -9.01
C ALA A 94 0.34 -35.74 -9.56
N GLN A 95 -0.02 -35.78 -10.84
CA GLN A 95 -0.60 -36.95 -11.49
C GLN A 95 0.39 -38.12 -11.59
N TYR A 96 1.66 -37.84 -11.90
CA TYR A 96 2.73 -38.85 -11.89
C TYR A 96 3.05 -39.37 -10.50
N SER A 97 2.94 -38.53 -9.47
CA SER A 97 3.30 -38.92 -8.11
C SER A 97 2.17 -39.59 -7.32
N PHE A 98 0.89 -39.31 -7.63
CA PHE A 98 -0.27 -39.83 -6.90
C PHE A 98 -1.08 -40.92 -7.63
N GLY A 99 -0.70 -41.33 -8.84
CA GLY A 99 -1.19 -42.56 -9.49
C GLY A 99 -2.72 -42.72 -9.47
N GLY A 100 -3.45 -41.82 -10.13
CA GLY A 100 -4.91 -41.96 -10.33
C GLY A 100 -5.78 -40.80 -9.83
N LEU A 101 -5.29 -39.56 -9.85
CA LEU A 101 -6.17 -38.40 -9.68
C LEU A 101 -6.94 -38.15 -10.99
N ASP A 102 -8.26 -38.09 -10.87
CA ASP A 102 -9.24 -37.87 -11.93
C ASP A 102 -8.93 -36.62 -12.77
N LEU A 103 -9.03 -36.73 -14.10
CA LEU A 103 -8.65 -35.72 -15.11
C LEU A 103 -9.41 -34.39 -14.95
N ALA A 104 -10.50 -34.40 -14.17
CA ALA A 104 -11.39 -33.27 -13.95
C ALA A 104 -10.96 -32.32 -12.82
N LYS A 105 -10.04 -32.71 -11.93
CA LYS A 105 -9.69 -31.90 -10.75
C LYS A 105 -8.37 -31.16 -10.95
N ARG A 106 -8.45 -30.00 -11.60
CA ARG A 106 -7.32 -29.05 -11.69
C ARG A 106 -6.90 -28.63 -10.28
N ILE A 107 -5.63 -28.79 -9.96
CA ILE A 107 -5.05 -28.27 -8.72
C ILE A 107 -4.84 -26.77 -8.95
N ASN A 108 -5.68 -25.94 -8.35
CA ASN A 108 -5.50 -24.50 -8.35
C ASN A 108 -4.35 -24.16 -7.38
N LEU A 109 -3.31 -23.50 -7.88
CA LEU A 109 -2.14 -23.14 -7.08
C LEU A 109 -2.42 -21.95 -6.16
N VAL A 110 -3.44 -21.17 -6.47
CA VAL A 110 -3.81 -19.95 -5.74
C VAL A 110 -5.14 -20.18 -5.01
N GLY A 111 -5.05 -20.36 -3.68
CA GLY A 111 -6.20 -20.33 -2.80
C GLY A 111 -6.59 -18.89 -2.45
N TYR A 112 -7.87 -18.54 -2.59
CA TYR A 112 -8.38 -17.22 -2.21
C TYR A 112 -8.88 -17.21 -0.77
N ASP A 113 -8.02 -16.77 0.16
CA ASP A 113 -8.43 -16.54 1.56
C ASP A 113 -8.93 -15.11 1.74
N TRP A 114 -10.26 -14.94 1.74
CA TRP A 114 -10.91 -13.63 1.85
C TRP A 114 -10.49 -12.86 3.12
N ASN A 115 -10.28 -13.56 4.23
CA ASN A 115 -9.85 -12.95 5.50
C ASN A 115 -8.43 -12.37 5.41
N GLN A 116 -7.50 -13.05 4.74
CA GLN A 116 -6.13 -12.54 4.59
C GLN A 116 -6.08 -11.34 3.66
N LEU A 117 -6.89 -11.37 2.61
CA LEU A 117 -6.96 -10.29 1.64
C LEU A 117 -7.55 -9.00 2.25
N LEU A 118 -8.59 -9.14 3.06
CA LEU A 118 -9.16 -8.02 3.82
C LEU A 118 -8.15 -7.47 4.85
N ALA A 119 -7.38 -8.34 5.51
CA ALA A 119 -6.31 -7.93 6.41
C ALA A 119 -5.20 -7.15 5.69
N ILE A 120 -4.81 -7.54 4.47
CA ILE A 120 -3.80 -6.82 3.67
C ILE A 120 -4.30 -5.43 3.26
N ILE A 121 -5.53 -5.33 2.77
CA ILE A 121 -6.12 -4.05 2.35
C ILE A 121 -6.21 -3.08 3.54
N THR A 122 -6.72 -3.55 4.68
CA THR A 122 -6.84 -2.73 5.89
C THR A 122 -5.48 -2.31 6.42
N ALA A 123 -4.50 -3.21 6.44
CA ALA A 123 -3.14 -2.88 6.84
C ALA A 123 -2.50 -1.85 5.90
N CYS A 124 -2.70 -1.95 4.58
CA CYS A 124 -2.18 -0.99 3.62
C CYS A 124 -2.77 0.42 3.84
N LEU A 125 -4.09 0.51 4.05
CA LEU A 125 -4.77 1.77 4.34
C LEU A 125 -4.30 2.41 5.65
N VAL A 126 -4.21 1.62 6.72
CA VAL A 126 -3.73 2.10 8.03
C VAL A 126 -2.28 2.60 7.93
N THR A 127 -1.43 1.85 7.24
CA THR A 127 -0.01 2.21 7.09
C THR A 127 0.15 3.48 6.26
N GLY A 128 -0.65 3.65 5.20
CA GLY A 128 -0.67 4.89 4.41
C GLY A 128 -1.12 6.10 5.20
N LEU A 129 -2.17 5.96 6.03
CA LEU A 129 -2.62 7.04 6.91
C LEU A 129 -1.55 7.42 7.95
N LEU A 130 -0.94 6.43 8.60
CA LEU A 130 0.07 6.65 9.62
C LEU A 130 1.32 7.35 9.06
N SER A 131 1.68 7.04 7.82
CA SER A 131 2.85 7.62 7.14
C SER A 131 2.79 9.15 7.03
N VAL A 132 1.59 9.74 7.03
CA VAL A 132 1.38 11.18 6.85
C VAL A 132 1.42 11.99 8.13
N VAL A 133 1.17 11.35 9.28
CA VAL A 133 1.12 12.03 10.58
C VAL A 133 2.41 12.82 10.84
N LEU A 134 3.57 12.21 10.58
CA LEU A 134 4.87 12.78 10.88
C LEU A 134 5.25 13.98 9.98
N PRO A 135 5.15 13.91 8.64
CA PRO A 135 5.41 15.07 7.79
C PRO A 135 4.39 16.21 8.00
N LEU A 136 3.12 15.89 8.30
CA LEU A 136 2.07 16.87 8.54
C LEU A 136 2.31 17.68 9.82
N ILE A 137 2.67 17.01 10.93
CA ILE A 137 3.01 17.69 12.20
C ILE A 137 4.19 18.64 12.02
N ARG A 138 5.22 18.22 11.28
CA ARG A 138 6.39 19.07 10.98
C ARG A 138 6.00 20.32 10.20
N ASN A 139 5.09 20.21 9.22
CA ASN A 139 4.68 21.35 8.41
C ASN A 139 3.83 22.36 9.19
N VAL A 140 2.88 21.89 10.03
CA VAL A 140 1.98 22.76 10.79
C VAL A 140 2.73 23.63 11.81
N ARG A 141 3.84 23.14 12.36
CA ARG A 141 4.66 23.85 13.35
C ARG A 141 5.57 24.93 12.76
N ARG A 142 5.76 24.98 11.44
CA ARG A 142 6.68 25.93 10.80
C ARG A 142 6.05 27.31 10.61
N SER A 143 6.88 28.36 10.69
CA SER A 143 6.45 29.76 10.61
C SER A 143 6.34 30.22 9.14
N PRO A 144 5.24 30.90 8.77
CA PRO A 144 4.99 31.30 7.37
C PRO A 144 5.95 32.36 6.83
N ILE A 145 6.56 33.15 7.71
CA ILE A 145 7.46 34.25 7.33
C ILE A 145 8.78 33.71 6.75
N GLN A 146 9.25 32.55 7.23
CA GLN A 146 10.43 31.89 6.66
C GLN A 146 10.12 31.26 5.30
N ASP A 147 8.92 30.71 5.13
CA ASP A 147 8.52 30.06 3.87
C ASP A 147 8.38 31.06 2.71
N MET A 148 8.03 32.33 2.97
CA MET A 148 7.92 33.37 1.93
C MET A 148 9.25 34.11 1.65
N ARG A 149 10.27 33.92 2.48
CA ARG A 149 11.57 34.62 2.38
C ARG A 149 12.67 33.74 1.76
N GLU A 150 12.45 32.43 1.72
CA GLU A 150 13.39 31.45 1.14
C GLU A 150 13.17 31.21 -0.38
N GLU A 151 12.30 31.98 -1.01
CA GLU A 151 12.07 32.07 -2.48
C GLU A 151 12.63 33.39 -3.02
#